data_AF-A0A560F746-F1
#
_entry.id   AF-A0A560F746-F1
#
_cell.length_a   1.000
_cell.length_b   1.000
_cell.length_c   1.000
_cell.angle_alpha   90.00
_cell.angle_beta   90.00
_cell.angle_gamma   90.00
#
_symmetry.space_group_name_H-M   'P 1'
#
loop_
_entity.id
_entity.type
_entity.pdbx_description
1 polymer ?
#
loop_
_entity_poly.entity_id
_entity_poly.type
_entity_poly.pdbx_seq_one_letter_code
_entity_poly.pdbx_strand_id
1 'polypeptide(L)'
;MKKGGILLLALAGAALSACASGPKYNWGEYSSGLLDYYQDPKTEAAYVKDLDTIITTPDPKGKKVPPGIYAEAGYMAMQKGDTQKAVDLFNREKAAWPESASFMDKAIANAKAGTKPQQQVSAVPVS
;
A
#
# COMPACT_ATOMS: atom_id res chain seq x y z
N MET A 1 -32.58 13.55 43.68
CA MET A 1 -32.41 12.63 42.54
C MET A 1 -31.34 13.18 41.60
N LYS A 2 -30.21 12.47 41.46
CA LYS A 2 -29.00 12.85 40.71
C LYS A 2 -29.26 12.91 39.19
N LYS A 3 -29.83 14.01 38.67
CA LYS A 3 -30.05 14.19 37.22
C LYS A 3 -28.80 14.67 36.46
N GLY A 4 -27.82 15.25 37.15
CA GLY A 4 -26.58 15.77 36.55
C GLY A 4 -25.54 14.71 36.18
N GLY A 5 -25.52 13.56 36.87
CA GLY A 5 -24.58 12.48 36.57
C GLY A 5 -24.89 11.72 35.28
N ILE A 6 -26.17 11.70 34.87
CA ILE A 6 -26.62 11.01 33.65
C ILE A 6 -26.21 11.80 32.39
N LEU A 7 -26.19 13.13 32.45
CA LEU A 7 -25.79 13.96 31.30
C LEU A 7 -24.28 13.88 31.00
N LEU A 8 -23.44 13.80 32.04
CA LEU A 8 -21.99 13.65 31.88
C LEU A 8 -21.57 12.28 31.33
N LEU A 9 -22.32 11.22 31.68
CA LEU A 9 -22.06 9.87 31.17
C LEU A 9 -22.48 9.71 29.70
N ALA A 10 -23.55 10.40 29.27
CA ALA A 10 -23.99 10.39 27.87
C ALA A 10 -23.02 11.16 26.94
N LEU A 11 -22.41 12.25 27.43
CA LEU A 11 -21.45 13.04 26.65
C LEU A 11 -20.10 12.31 26.47
N ALA A 12 -19.69 11.50 27.45
CA ALA A 12 -18.51 10.65 27.33
C ALA A 12 -18.70 9.49 26.32
N GLY A 13 -19.91 8.93 26.22
CA GLY A 13 -20.23 7.87 25.24
C GLY A 13 -20.18 8.34 23.78
N ALA A 14 -20.54 9.60 23.52
CA ALA A 14 -20.50 10.18 22.17
C ALA A 14 -19.08 10.48 21.66
N ALA A 15 -18.07 10.55 22.54
CA ALA A 15 -16.69 10.78 22.16
C ALA A 15 -15.97 9.53 21.61
N LEU A 16 -16.50 8.33 21.86
CA LEU A 16 -15.89 7.07 21.39
C LEU A 16 -16.37 6.61 20.01
N SER A 17 -17.42 7.22 19.44
CA SER A 17 -17.95 6.83 18.12
C SER A 17 -17.22 7.43 16.92
N ALA A 18 -16.15 8.21 17.13
CA ALA A 18 -15.39 8.86 16.05
C ALA A 18 -14.41 7.92 15.30
N CYS A 19 -14.11 6.73 15.83
CA CYS A 19 -13.13 5.81 15.25
C CYS A 19 -13.81 4.62 14.52
N ALA A 20 -14.82 4.90 13.70
CA ALA A 20 -15.48 3.88 12.89
C ALA A 20 -15.73 4.38 11.46
N SER A 21 -14.73 4.99 10.83
CA SER A 21 -14.77 5.18 9.38
C SER A 21 -14.35 3.88 8.70
N GLY A 22 -15.22 3.33 7.84
CA GLY A 22 -14.91 2.14 7.04
C GLY A 22 -13.67 2.32 6.15
N PRO A 23 -13.16 1.23 5.54
CA PRO A 23 -11.89 1.26 4.82
C PRO A 23 -11.90 2.28 3.69
N LYS A 24 -10.91 3.17 3.67
CA LYS A 24 -10.78 4.25 2.69
C LYS A 24 -10.47 3.71 1.29
N TYR A 25 -9.68 2.64 1.20
CA TYR A 25 -9.26 2.00 -0.05
C TYR A 25 -9.62 0.52 -0.08
N ASN A 26 -9.58 -0.08 -1.26
CA ASN A 26 -9.68 -1.51 -1.44
C ASN A 26 -8.27 -2.08 -1.63
N TRP A 27 -7.80 -2.83 -0.63
CA TRP A 27 -6.47 -3.44 -0.64
C TRP A 27 -6.44 -4.82 -1.28
N GLY A 28 -7.59 -5.38 -1.69
CA GLY A 28 -7.67 -6.75 -2.20
C GLY A 28 -6.93 -7.75 -1.29
N GLU A 29 -6.15 -8.62 -1.92
CA GLU A 29 -5.31 -9.63 -1.25
C GLU A 29 -3.87 -9.13 -0.97
N TYR A 30 -3.63 -7.81 -1.00
CA TYR A 30 -2.29 -7.26 -0.81
C TYR A 30 -1.60 -7.77 0.45
N SER A 31 -2.27 -7.72 1.60
CA SER A 31 -1.66 -8.06 2.89
C SER A 31 -1.38 -9.56 3.04
N SER A 32 -2.32 -10.41 2.59
CA SER A 32 -2.17 -11.87 2.60
C SER A 32 -1.08 -12.30 1.63
N GLY A 33 -1.14 -11.86 0.38
CA GLY A 33 -0.15 -12.19 -0.65
C GLY A 33 1.25 -11.69 -0.30
N LEU A 34 1.37 -10.51 0.32
CA LEU A 34 2.67 -10.00 0.78
C LEU A 34 3.26 -10.88 1.88
N LEU A 35 2.45 -11.28 2.86
CA LEU A 35 2.90 -12.16 3.95
C LEU A 35 3.36 -13.52 3.39
N ASP A 36 2.60 -14.11 2.48
CA ASP A 36 2.95 -15.37 1.83
C ASP A 36 4.27 -15.24 1.06
N TYR A 37 4.48 -14.12 0.34
CA TYR A 37 5.73 -13.84 -0.37
C TYR A 37 6.93 -13.68 0.57
N TYR A 38 6.73 -13.01 1.71
CA TYR A 38 7.77 -12.90 2.73
C TYR A 38 8.14 -14.25 3.34
N GLN A 39 7.17 -15.15 3.52
CA GLN A 39 7.40 -16.47 4.12
C GLN A 39 7.98 -17.47 3.12
N ASP A 40 7.50 -17.46 1.88
CA ASP A 40 7.97 -18.31 0.80
C ASP A 40 8.13 -17.50 -0.49
N PRO A 41 9.38 -17.18 -0.91
CA PRO A 41 9.66 -16.46 -2.15
C PRO A 41 9.07 -17.13 -3.40
N LYS A 42 8.71 -18.42 -3.37
CA LYS A 42 8.05 -19.08 -4.51
C LYS A 42 6.65 -18.53 -4.80
N THR A 43 6.04 -17.84 -3.84
CA THR A 43 4.71 -17.23 -4.01
C THR A 43 4.77 -15.84 -4.66
N GLU A 44 5.97 -15.34 -5.01
CA GLU A 44 6.17 -14.04 -5.66
C GLU A 44 5.25 -13.82 -6.88
N ALA A 45 5.09 -14.83 -7.73
CA ALA A 45 4.25 -14.72 -8.91
C ALA A 45 2.76 -14.51 -8.57
N ALA A 46 2.28 -15.13 -7.49
CA ALA A 46 0.92 -14.91 -7.00
C ALA A 46 0.78 -13.50 -6.42
N TYR A 47 1.74 -13.05 -5.61
CA TYR A 47 1.73 -11.71 -5.05
C TYR A 47 1.75 -10.60 -6.13
N VAL A 48 2.58 -10.75 -7.17
CA VAL A 48 2.59 -9.81 -8.31
C VAL A 48 1.24 -9.80 -9.03
N LYS A 49 0.57 -10.94 -9.14
CA LYS A 49 -0.78 -11.02 -9.71
C LYS A 49 -1.81 -10.31 -8.83
N ASP A 50 -1.69 -10.37 -7.51
CA ASP A 50 -2.59 -9.65 -6.60
C ASP A 50 -2.41 -8.12 -6.76
N LEU A 51 -1.17 -7.65 -6.86
CA LEU A 51 -0.87 -6.24 -7.18
C LEU A 51 -1.49 -5.80 -8.52
N ASP A 52 -1.29 -6.60 -9.58
CA ASP A 52 -1.86 -6.32 -10.90
C ASP A 52 -3.40 -6.33 -10.86
N THR A 53 -4.01 -7.19 -10.04
CA THR A 53 -5.47 -7.25 -9.86
C THR A 53 -5.99 -5.96 -9.21
N ILE A 54 -5.33 -5.45 -8.17
CA ILE A 54 -5.69 -4.18 -7.52
C ILE A 54 -5.56 -3.00 -8.50
N ILE A 55 -4.52 -3.02 -9.35
CA ILE A 55 -4.24 -1.96 -10.33
C ILE A 55 -5.27 -1.93 -11.47
N THR A 56 -5.70 -3.10 -11.93
CA THR A 56 -6.53 -3.24 -13.14
C THR A 56 -8.01 -3.33 -12.85
N THR A 57 -8.39 -3.75 -11.65
CA THR A 57 -9.80 -3.86 -11.25
C THR A 57 -10.32 -2.50 -10.79
N PRO A 58 -11.32 -1.91 -11.47
CA PRO A 58 -11.93 -0.67 -11.01
C PRO A 58 -12.59 -0.88 -9.64
N ASP A 59 -12.32 0.02 -8.70
CA ASP A 59 -13.05 0.00 -7.43
C ASP A 59 -14.53 0.37 -7.68
N PRO A 60 -15.51 -0.40 -7.16
CA PRO A 60 -16.94 -0.13 -7.41
C PRO A 60 -17.43 1.23 -6.92
N LYS A 61 -16.69 1.87 -5.99
CA LYS A 61 -16.99 3.20 -5.44
C LYS A 61 -16.10 4.28 -6.07
N GLY A 62 -15.38 3.97 -7.15
CA GLY A 62 -14.49 4.89 -7.85
C GLY A 62 -13.27 5.31 -7.02
N LYS A 63 -12.90 4.53 -6.00
CA LYS A 63 -11.71 4.83 -5.18
C LYS A 63 -10.44 4.68 -6.01
N LYS A 64 -9.46 5.53 -5.71
CA LYS A 64 -8.10 5.39 -6.23
C LYS A 64 -7.49 4.06 -5.77
N VAL A 65 -6.59 3.52 -6.59
CA VAL A 65 -5.66 2.44 -6.18
C VAL A 65 -4.95 2.86 -4.89
N PRO A 66 -4.87 2.01 -3.85
CA PRO A 66 -4.28 2.39 -2.57
C PRO A 66 -2.86 2.94 -2.71
N PRO A 67 -2.44 3.86 -1.81
CA PRO A 67 -1.08 4.38 -1.81
C PRO A 67 -0.07 3.24 -1.62
N GLY A 68 1.02 3.30 -2.38
CA GLY A 68 2.10 2.32 -2.37
C GLY A 68 1.93 1.15 -3.33
N ILE A 69 0.72 0.83 -3.82
CA ILE A 69 0.51 -0.34 -4.70
C ILE A 69 1.23 -0.18 -6.04
N TYR A 70 1.20 1.02 -6.64
CA TYR A 70 1.95 1.24 -7.87
C TYR A 70 3.47 1.25 -7.61
N ALA A 71 3.91 1.80 -6.48
CA ALA A 71 5.32 1.76 -6.08
C ALA A 71 5.82 0.32 -5.91
N GLU A 72 5.07 -0.53 -5.22
CA GLU A 72 5.42 -1.92 -4.99
C GLU A 72 5.45 -2.71 -6.30
N ALA A 73 4.43 -2.57 -7.15
CA ALA A 73 4.43 -3.21 -8.47
C ALA A 73 5.61 -2.74 -9.33
N GLY A 74 5.97 -1.45 -9.25
CA GLY A 74 7.13 -0.88 -9.93
C GLY A 74 8.45 -1.44 -9.39
N TYR A 75 8.55 -1.66 -8.08
CA TYR A 75 9.67 -2.31 -7.43
C TYR A 75 9.83 -3.76 -7.92
N MET A 76 8.74 -4.52 -8.01
CA MET A 76 8.74 -5.90 -8.53
C MET A 76 9.18 -5.96 -10.01
N ALA A 77 8.72 -5.00 -10.83
CA ALA A 77 9.17 -4.89 -12.22
C ALA A 77 10.67 -4.54 -12.31
N MET A 78 11.14 -3.62 -11.45
CA MET A 78 12.55 -3.23 -11.39
C MET A 78 13.46 -4.39 -10.98
N GLN A 79 13.03 -5.25 -10.04
CA GLN A 79 13.76 -6.48 -9.67
C GLN A 79 13.93 -7.44 -10.85
N LYS A 80 12.93 -7.51 -11.72
CA LYS A 80 12.94 -8.35 -12.93
C LYS A 80 13.71 -7.73 -14.10
N GLY A 81 14.25 -6.52 -13.93
CA GLY A 81 14.93 -5.78 -14.98
C GLY A 81 14.00 -5.10 -15.99
N ASP A 82 12.69 -5.06 -15.73
CA ASP A 82 11.72 -4.36 -16.56
C ASP A 82 11.67 -2.88 -16.19
N THR A 83 12.71 -2.14 -16.60
CA THR A 83 12.86 -0.71 -16.30
C THR A 83 11.70 0.12 -16.84
N GLN A 84 11.18 -0.22 -18.02
CA GLN A 84 10.08 0.53 -18.62
C GLN A 84 8.80 0.41 -17.77
N LYS A 85 8.39 -0.82 -17.44
CA LYS A 85 7.22 -1.05 -16.57
C LYS A 85 7.41 -0.41 -15.19
N ALA A 86 8.62 -0.50 -14.62
CA ALA A 86 8.92 0.13 -13.33
C ALA A 86 8.71 1.65 -13.37
N VAL A 87 9.29 2.34 -14.36
CA VAL A 87 9.16 3.80 -14.50
C VAL A 87 7.70 4.21 -14.72
N ASP A 88 6.96 3.46 -15.53
CA ASP A 88 5.54 3.74 -15.78
C ASP A 88 4.71 3.63 -14.48
N LEU A 89 4.95 2.58 -13.70
CA LEU A 89 4.27 2.38 -12.42
C LEU A 89 4.64 3.45 -11.39
N PHE A 90 5.91 3.82 -11.26
CA PHE A 90 6.32 4.90 -10.36
C PHE A 90 5.71 6.26 -10.73
N ASN A 91 5.56 6.56 -12.03
CA ASN A 91 4.85 7.77 -12.46
C ASN A 91 3.36 7.73 -12.10
N ARG A 92 2.71 6.56 -12.18
CA ARG A 92 1.31 6.39 -11.75
C ARG A 92 1.14 6.59 -10.25
N GLU A 93 2.07 6.08 -9.43
CA GLU A 93 2.10 6.35 -7.98
C GLU A 93 2.18 7.85 -7.73
N LYS A 94 3.18 8.53 -8.32
CA LYS A 94 3.40 9.97 -8.19
C LYS A 94 2.18 10.80 -8.59
N ALA A 95 1.47 10.40 -9.64
CA ALA A 95 0.25 11.08 -10.08
C ALA A 95 -0.95 10.84 -9.17
N ALA A 96 -1.11 9.61 -8.65
CA ALA A 96 -2.19 9.26 -7.74
C ALA A 96 -2.02 9.88 -6.34
N TRP A 97 -0.75 9.96 -5.89
CA TRP A 97 -0.30 10.28 -4.54
C TRP A 97 0.89 11.28 -4.56
N PRO A 98 0.63 12.59 -4.70
CA PRO A 98 1.67 13.62 -4.77
C PRO A 98 2.64 13.66 -3.58
N GLU A 99 2.20 13.17 -2.41
CA GLU A 99 3.03 13.00 -1.21
C GLU A 99 4.22 12.05 -1.45
N SER A 100 4.08 11.09 -2.37
CA SER A 100 5.12 10.12 -2.73
C SER A 100 6.13 10.68 -3.75
N ALA A 101 5.87 11.84 -4.35
CA ALA A 101 6.56 12.31 -5.54
C ALA A 101 8.09 12.35 -5.40
N SER A 102 8.60 12.88 -4.29
CA SER A 102 10.04 12.99 -4.05
C SER A 102 10.73 11.62 -3.94
N PHE A 103 10.03 10.60 -3.43
CA PHE A 103 10.53 9.24 -3.36
C PHE A 103 10.46 8.56 -4.73
N MET A 104 9.35 8.72 -5.45
CA MET A 104 9.19 8.18 -6.81
C MET A 104 10.20 8.76 -7.80
N ASP A 105 10.56 10.05 -7.69
CA ASP A 105 11.60 10.64 -8.54
C ASP A 105 12.96 9.95 -8.36
N LYS A 106 13.31 9.59 -7.12
CA LYS A 106 14.53 8.80 -6.82
C LYS A 106 14.40 7.37 -7.34
N ALA A 107 13.26 6.72 -7.15
CA ALA A 107 13.00 5.37 -7.64
C ALA A 107 13.11 5.29 -9.17
N ILE A 108 12.55 6.28 -9.88
CA ILE A 108 12.65 6.40 -11.34
C ILE A 108 14.10 6.60 -11.79
N ALA A 109 14.86 7.46 -11.10
CA ALA A 109 16.28 7.65 -11.41
C ALA A 109 17.08 6.35 -11.22
N ASN A 110 16.84 5.63 -10.12
CA ASN A 110 17.48 4.34 -9.84
C ASN A 110 17.13 3.28 -10.88
N ALA A 111 15.86 3.18 -11.28
CA ALA A 111 15.41 2.24 -12.31
C ALA A 111 16.11 2.49 -13.66
N LYS A 112 16.24 3.77 -14.06
CA LYS A 112 16.93 4.18 -15.29
C LYS A 112 18.44 3.95 -15.22
N ALA A 113 19.03 4.07 -14.03
CA ALA A 113 20.44 3.79 -13.80
C ALA A 113 20.75 2.28 -13.70
N GLY A 114 19.75 1.40 -13.82
CA GLY A 114 19.93 -0.04 -13.67
C GLY A 114 20.30 -0.46 -12.23
N THR A 115 19.99 0.38 -11.24
CA THR A 115 20.23 0.06 -9.84
C THR A 115 19.24 -1.02 -9.43
N LYS A 116 19.75 -2.20 -9.08
CA LYS A 116 18.89 -3.24 -8.50
C LYS A 116 18.44 -2.77 -7.12
N PRO A 117 17.14 -2.82 -6.81
CA PRO A 117 16.70 -2.49 -5.48
C PRO A 117 17.33 -3.48 -4.51
N GLN A 118 17.88 -2.96 -3.41
CA GLN A 118 18.34 -3.81 -2.32
C GLN A 118 17.10 -4.39 -1.65
N GLN A 119 16.96 -5.72 -1.65
CA GLN A 119 16.00 -6.38 -0.76
C GLN A 119 16.42 -6.05 0.67
N GLN A 120 15.59 -5.30 1.40
CA GLN A 120 15.77 -5.13 2.83
C GLN A 120 15.33 -6.43 3.53
N VAL A 121 16.11 -7.49 3.34
CA VAL A 121 16.18 -8.67 4.21
C VAL A 121 17.16 -8.38 5.35
N SER A 122 17.00 -7.23 6.00
CA SER A 122 17.52 -7.07 7.35
C SER A 122 16.47 -7.70 8.24
N ALA A 123 16.73 -8.93 8.68
CA ALA A 123 15.95 -9.63 9.68
C ALA A 123 15.47 -8.65 10.76
N VAL A 124 14.18 -8.29 10.73
CA VAL A 124 13.52 -7.83 11.95
C VAL A 124 13.30 -9.12 12.71
N PRO A 125 14.02 -9.39 13.81
CA PRO A 125 13.63 -10.48 14.68
C PRO A 125 12.22 -10.16 15.15
N VAL A 126 11.25 -10.91 14.66
CA VAL A 126 9.95 -11.04 15.31
C VAL A 126 10.24 -11.79 16.61
N SER A 127 10.62 -11.03 17.64
CA SER A 127 10.65 -11.49 19.02
C SER A 127 9.25 -11.43 19.60
#